data_AF-A0A8J2AUS6-F1
#
_entry.id   AF-A0A8J2AUS6-F1
#
_cell.length_a   1.000
_cell.length_b   1.000
_cell.length_c   1.000
_cell.angle_alpha   90.00
_cell.angle_beta   90.00
_cell.angle_gamma   90.00
#
_symmetry.space_group_name_H-M   'P 1'
#
loop_
_entity.id
_entity.type
_entity.pdbx_description
1 polymer ?
#
loop_
_entity_poly.entity_id
_entity_poly.type
_entity_poly.pdbx_seq_one_letter_code
_entity_poly.pdbx_strand_id
1 'polypeptide(L)'
;YGCYLNNCTTRRGYYCDDFGQCFAAKCGDGYRDEDIGETCDDFNTNNGDGCSSTCQIEPGFTCKRKSQFDADSCRLFHLINCKNECDDGNLDDSDGCDSNCRITTNYACESQLIASTNDYGNSTCHLVQCGDGIKEGTEACDDGNLLDLDGCSKDCIIEPGYACTATSTSLVSGTYNPSICSGICGDGRVVANETCDDANELNFDGCDENCGVEVGYKCLLTERPTKCLPICGDGVRIGGKEECDDGNTANSDGCSEHCKVELNWHCATPAEQSTRTLINELGAINVFETVNPQTQQIEIMRKYHTFETIINNDISERIVPESFTFGLGDNCKRTVCGDGLIEGQEECDDYNGFNYDGCSSTCKIE
;
A
#
# COMPACT_ATOMS: atom_id res chain seq x y z
N TYR A 1 -77.00 7.41 14.03
CA TYR A 1 -76.04 6.46 14.62
C TYR A 1 -75.95 5.31 13.61
N GLY A 2 -74.96 5.12 12.74
CA GLY A 2 -73.50 5.37 12.78
C GLY A 2 -72.78 4.02 12.95
N CYS A 3 -72.20 3.47 11.87
CA CYS A 3 -71.73 2.08 11.62
C CYS A 3 -72.84 0.98 11.77
N TYR A 4 -73.29 0.38 10.66
CA TYR A 4 -74.16 -0.83 10.71
C TYR A 4 -73.27 -2.04 10.97
N LEU A 5 -73.58 -2.79 12.03
CA LEU A 5 -72.99 -4.10 12.33
C LEU A 5 -72.82 -4.89 11.03
N ASN A 6 -71.56 -5.16 10.72
CA ASN A 6 -71.07 -6.11 9.71
C ASN A 6 -70.80 -5.58 8.29
N ASN A 7 -70.94 -4.29 7.99
CA ASN A 7 -70.45 -3.72 6.72
C ASN A 7 -69.88 -2.31 6.93
N CYS A 8 -68.54 -2.18 6.87
CA CYS A 8 -67.80 -0.92 6.96
C CYS A 8 -68.24 0.06 5.87
N THR A 9 -69.26 0.86 6.16
CA THR A 9 -69.58 2.07 5.40
C THR A 9 -69.53 3.21 6.41
N THR A 10 -68.39 3.90 6.42
CA THR A 10 -68.19 5.13 7.17
C THR A 10 -69.25 6.15 6.72
N ARG A 11 -69.94 6.75 7.69
CA ARG A 11 -70.83 7.88 7.40
C ARG A 11 -69.98 9.12 7.53
N ARG A 12 -70.05 10.04 6.57
CA ARG A 12 -69.31 11.32 6.57
C ARG A 12 -69.22 11.92 7.99
N GLY A 13 -68.00 12.01 8.53
CA GLY A 13 -67.70 12.52 9.88
C GLY A 13 -67.50 11.46 10.96
N TYR A 14 -67.36 10.18 10.61
CA TYR A 14 -67.14 9.09 11.57
C TYR A 14 -66.22 8.00 11.00
N TYR A 15 -65.26 7.54 11.80
CA TYR A 15 -64.47 6.33 11.54
C TYR A 15 -64.88 5.20 12.48
N CYS A 16 -64.51 3.96 12.15
CA CYS A 16 -64.67 2.82 13.07
C CYS A 16 -63.28 2.24 13.41
N ASP A 17 -63.00 1.91 14.67
CA ASP A 17 -61.74 1.28 15.12
C ASP A 17 -61.65 -0.22 14.75
N ASP A 18 -60.52 -0.87 15.07
CA ASP A 18 -60.30 -2.32 14.85
C ASP A 18 -61.32 -3.23 15.56
N PHE A 19 -62.06 -2.69 16.54
CA PHE A 19 -63.10 -3.38 17.30
C PHE A 19 -64.52 -3.05 16.80
N GLY A 20 -64.65 -2.26 15.72
CA GLY A 20 -65.92 -1.86 15.13
C GLY A 20 -66.67 -0.78 15.93
N GLN A 21 -65.99 -0.09 16.85
CA GLN A 21 -66.55 1.05 17.59
C GLN A 21 -66.46 2.32 16.75
N CYS A 22 -67.51 3.14 16.78
CA CYS A 22 -67.64 4.32 15.93
C CYS A 22 -67.26 5.60 16.70
N PHE A 23 -66.29 6.35 16.18
CA PHE A 23 -65.85 7.63 16.73
C PHE A 23 -66.14 8.77 15.75
N ALA A 24 -66.33 9.97 16.28
CA ALA A 24 -66.46 11.16 15.45
C ALA A 24 -65.07 11.57 14.98
N ALA A 25 -64.92 11.70 13.66
CA ALA A 25 -63.69 12.15 13.01
C ALA A 25 -63.27 13.52 13.55
N LYS A 26 -62.05 13.62 14.06
CA LYS A 26 -61.49 14.86 14.58
C LYS A 26 -60.02 14.93 14.27
N CYS A 27 -59.63 16.05 13.69
CA CYS A 27 -58.22 16.35 13.57
C CYS A 27 -57.44 16.21 14.89
N GLY A 28 -56.34 15.46 14.82
CA GLY A 28 -55.46 15.11 15.92
C GLY A 28 -55.87 13.87 16.70
N ASP A 29 -56.75 13.02 16.16
CA ASP A 29 -57.19 11.78 16.83
C ASP A 29 -56.35 10.55 16.47
N GLY A 30 -55.39 10.71 15.57
CA GLY A 30 -54.49 9.67 15.08
C GLY A 30 -54.98 8.94 13.83
N TYR A 31 -56.12 9.34 13.25
CA TYR A 31 -56.71 8.69 12.09
C TYR A 31 -56.95 9.68 10.96
N ARG A 32 -56.28 9.47 9.82
CA ARG A 32 -56.53 10.30 8.63
C ARG A 32 -57.90 9.99 8.00
N ASP A 33 -58.88 10.87 8.20
CA ASP A 33 -60.26 10.72 7.71
C ASP A 33 -60.53 11.44 6.37
N GLU A 34 -60.26 10.73 5.27
CA GLU A 34 -60.42 11.24 3.91
C GLU A 34 -61.87 11.66 3.58
N ASP A 35 -62.87 11.00 4.18
CA ASP A 35 -64.30 11.24 3.94
C ASP A 35 -64.76 12.66 4.36
N ILE A 36 -64.03 13.30 5.28
CA ILE A 36 -64.26 14.70 5.68
C ILE A 36 -63.21 15.67 5.14
N GLY A 37 -62.27 15.18 4.33
CA GLY A 37 -61.29 16.00 3.64
C GLY A 37 -59.98 16.20 4.39
N GLU A 38 -59.65 15.35 5.36
CA GLU A 38 -58.33 15.37 5.99
C GLU A 38 -57.26 14.87 5.02
N THR A 39 -56.16 15.63 4.94
CA THR A 39 -55.00 15.28 4.12
C THR A 39 -53.82 14.77 4.95
N CYS A 40 -53.89 14.89 6.27
CA CYS A 40 -52.99 14.33 7.28
C CYS A 40 -53.71 14.22 8.64
N ASP A 41 -53.16 13.48 9.59
CA ASP A 41 -53.50 13.53 11.03
C ASP A 41 -52.28 13.10 11.87
N ASP A 42 -51.69 13.99 12.66
CA ASP A 42 -50.45 13.72 13.42
C ASP A 42 -50.67 13.62 14.94
N PHE A 43 -51.85 13.15 15.36
CA PHE A 43 -52.23 12.93 16.76
C PHE A 43 -52.36 14.21 17.60
N ASN A 44 -52.27 15.39 16.98
CA ASN A 44 -52.41 16.65 17.67
C ASN A 44 -53.04 17.76 16.78
N THR A 45 -53.12 18.98 17.29
CA THR A 45 -53.73 20.12 16.56
C THR A 45 -52.84 21.37 16.60
N ASN A 46 -51.54 21.16 16.78
CA ASN A 46 -50.57 22.23 16.68
C ASN A 46 -50.47 22.67 15.22
N ASN A 47 -49.89 23.83 15.01
CA ASN A 47 -49.48 24.25 13.67
C ASN A 47 -47.96 24.34 13.68
N GLY A 48 -47.33 24.05 12.55
CA GLY A 48 -45.88 24.09 12.35
C GLY A 48 -45.16 22.75 12.50
N ASP A 49 -45.86 21.66 12.77
CA ASP A 49 -45.35 20.27 12.84
C ASP A 49 -45.72 19.43 11.60
N GLY A 50 -46.41 20.03 10.64
CA GLY A 50 -46.65 19.48 9.33
C GLY A 50 -48.06 18.98 9.07
N CYS A 51 -48.86 18.78 10.11
CA CYS A 51 -50.30 18.69 10.00
C CYS A 51 -50.96 19.82 10.75
N SER A 52 -51.62 20.73 10.03
CA SER A 52 -52.24 21.90 10.67
C SER A 52 -53.36 21.48 11.63
N SER A 53 -53.79 22.41 12.48
CA SER A 53 -54.96 22.26 13.36
C SER A 53 -56.29 22.02 12.61
N THR A 54 -56.28 21.99 11.28
CA THR A 54 -57.41 21.69 10.40
C THR A 54 -57.20 20.42 9.57
N CYS A 55 -56.17 19.62 9.91
CA CYS A 55 -55.77 18.38 9.28
C CYS A 55 -55.54 18.52 7.77
N GLN A 56 -54.95 19.66 7.44
CA GLN A 56 -54.38 19.94 6.15
C GLN A 56 -52.87 19.91 6.25
N ILE A 57 -52.21 19.23 5.30
CA ILE A 57 -50.76 19.24 5.17
C ILE A 57 -50.30 20.69 5.07
N GLU A 58 -49.37 21.07 5.94
CA GLU A 58 -48.87 22.43 5.98
C GLU A 58 -47.98 22.75 4.77
N PRO A 59 -47.94 24.00 4.29
CA PRO A 59 -47.06 24.38 3.20
C PRO A 59 -45.62 24.03 3.51
N GLY A 60 -45.00 23.25 2.63
CA GLY A 60 -43.62 22.81 2.84
C GLY A 60 -43.51 21.62 3.80
N PHE A 61 -44.54 20.79 3.95
CA PHE A 61 -44.49 19.47 4.61
C PHE A 61 -44.98 18.34 3.69
N THR A 62 -44.54 17.12 3.96
CA THR A 62 -45.07 15.88 3.40
C THR A 62 -45.41 14.92 4.53
N CYS A 63 -46.60 14.34 4.48
CA CYS A 63 -47.08 13.39 5.47
C CYS A 63 -47.15 11.99 4.87
N LYS A 64 -46.50 11.01 5.52
CA LYS A 64 -46.64 9.61 5.14
C LYS A 64 -47.61 8.91 6.08
N ARG A 65 -48.57 8.22 5.48
CA ARG A 65 -49.48 7.34 6.19
C ARG A 65 -48.74 6.10 6.68
N LYS A 66 -48.66 5.91 7.99
CA LYS A 66 -48.05 4.71 8.61
C LYS A 66 -48.97 3.50 8.45
N SER A 67 -50.26 3.65 8.75
CA SER A 67 -51.30 2.65 8.48
C SER A 67 -52.68 3.30 8.43
N GLN A 68 -53.75 2.51 8.25
CA GLN A 68 -55.13 3.01 8.35
C GLN A 68 -55.48 3.46 9.79
N PHE A 69 -54.71 3.02 10.78
CA PHE A 69 -55.01 3.16 12.20
C PHE A 69 -53.90 3.85 13.01
N ASP A 70 -52.90 4.43 12.33
CA ASP A 70 -51.79 5.15 12.94
C ASP A 70 -51.72 6.58 12.41
N ALA A 71 -51.32 7.51 13.28
CA ALA A 71 -51.08 8.90 12.94
C ALA A 71 -50.06 9.02 11.80
N ASP A 72 -50.36 9.92 10.86
CA ASP A 72 -49.46 10.32 9.80
C ASP A 72 -48.20 10.95 10.40
N SER A 73 -47.05 10.57 9.86
CA SER A 73 -45.78 11.20 10.20
C SER A 73 -45.47 12.28 9.17
N CYS A 74 -45.63 13.53 9.58
CA CYS A 74 -45.36 14.71 8.76
C CYS A 74 -43.92 15.20 8.98
N ARG A 75 -43.25 15.56 7.89
CA ARG A 75 -41.89 16.13 7.90
C ARG A 75 -41.81 17.25 6.87
N LEU A 76 -40.92 18.23 7.06
CA LEU A 76 -40.76 19.32 6.09
C LEU A 76 -40.44 18.74 4.69
N PHE A 77 -41.19 19.18 3.68
CA PHE A 77 -41.07 18.95 2.23
C PHE A 77 -39.70 19.35 1.68
N HIS A 78 -38.91 20.11 2.44
CA HIS A 78 -37.59 20.56 2.03
C HIS A 78 -36.44 19.67 2.52
N LEU A 79 -36.73 18.44 2.89
CA LEU A 79 -35.71 17.45 3.15
C LEU A 79 -35.57 16.63 1.89
N ILE A 80 -34.59 17.09 1.15
CA ILE A 80 -34.23 16.76 -0.21
C ILE A 80 -34.31 15.24 -0.42
N ASN A 81 -34.74 14.83 -1.60
CA ASN A 81 -34.56 13.47 -2.06
C ASN A 81 -33.05 13.30 -2.35
N CYS A 82 -32.21 13.37 -1.30
CA CYS A 82 -30.75 13.29 -1.31
C CYS A 82 -30.43 11.85 -1.68
N LYS A 83 -30.62 11.54 -2.95
CA LYS A 83 -30.47 10.22 -3.49
C LYS A 83 -28.97 9.96 -3.63
N ASN A 84 -28.19 9.95 -2.52
CA ASN A 84 -26.85 9.34 -2.32
C ASN A 84 -25.73 10.19 -1.63
N GLU A 85 -25.98 11.21 -0.80
CA GLU A 85 -24.86 11.92 -0.11
C GLU A 85 -25.01 11.96 1.43
N CYS A 86 -26.03 12.62 1.97
CA CYS A 86 -26.51 12.49 3.36
C CYS A 86 -27.93 13.08 3.47
N ASP A 87 -28.79 12.57 4.34
CA ASP A 87 -30.11 13.17 4.71
C ASP A 87 -30.35 12.91 6.20
N ASP A 88 -30.06 13.86 7.07
CA ASP A 88 -30.26 13.75 8.53
C ASP A 88 -31.66 14.22 8.98
N GLY A 89 -32.53 14.55 8.03
CA GLY A 89 -33.90 14.95 8.29
C GLY A 89 -34.07 16.35 8.87
N ASN A 90 -33.09 17.25 8.77
CA ASN A 90 -33.26 18.66 9.12
C ASN A 90 -32.48 19.66 8.21
N LEU A 91 -32.49 20.96 8.54
CA LEU A 91 -31.88 22.04 7.73
C LEU A 91 -30.75 22.77 8.50
N ASP A 92 -30.25 22.18 9.57
CA ASP A 92 -29.13 22.74 10.35
C ASP A 92 -27.81 22.41 9.64
N ASP A 93 -27.14 23.41 9.07
CA ASP A 93 -25.85 23.21 8.40
C ASP A 93 -24.69 22.82 9.35
N SER A 94 -24.96 22.57 10.64
CA SER A 94 -23.94 22.41 11.70
C SER A 94 -23.91 21.03 12.36
N ASP A 95 -24.76 20.09 11.95
CA ASP A 95 -24.91 18.77 12.58
C ASP A 95 -24.34 17.61 11.74
N GLY A 96 -23.82 17.91 10.55
CA GLY A 96 -23.08 16.98 9.72
C GLY A 96 -23.58 16.90 8.29
N CYS A 97 -24.84 17.23 8.02
CA CYS A 97 -25.37 17.33 6.67
C CYS A 97 -25.95 18.73 6.41
N ASP A 98 -25.40 19.45 5.43
CA ASP A 98 -25.92 20.78 5.10
C ASP A 98 -27.29 20.72 4.42
N SER A 99 -27.97 21.86 4.36
CA SER A 99 -29.28 22.04 3.72
C SER A 99 -29.27 21.76 2.21
N ASN A 100 -28.12 21.40 1.62
CA ASN A 100 -27.95 20.98 0.23
C ASN A 100 -27.55 19.50 0.11
N CYS A 101 -27.69 18.71 1.19
CA CYS A 101 -27.29 17.30 1.31
C CYS A 101 -25.79 17.03 1.23
N ARG A 102 -24.94 18.00 1.59
CA ARG A 102 -23.51 17.81 1.57
C ARG A 102 -23.01 17.54 2.96
N ILE A 103 -22.19 16.52 3.08
CA ILE A 103 -21.46 16.25 4.32
C ILE A 103 -20.59 17.47 4.61
N THR A 104 -20.76 18.03 5.80
CA THR A 104 -20.01 19.19 6.25
C THR A 104 -18.59 18.79 6.66
N THR A 105 -17.65 19.73 6.67
CA THR A 105 -16.24 19.44 6.93
C THR A 105 -16.05 18.81 8.31
N ASN A 106 -15.24 17.74 8.39
CA ASN A 106 -14.98 16.94 9.61
C ASN A 106 -16.16 16.10 10.11
N TYR A 107 -17.16 15.84 9.28
CA TYR A 107 -18.22 14.87 9.58
C TYR A 107 -18.16 13.67 8.64
N ALA A 108 -18.55 12.51 9.16
CA ALA A 108 -18.84 11.32 8.40
C ALA A 108 -20.26 10.89 8.71
N CYS A 109 -20.98 10.41 7.71
CA CYS A 109 -22.37 10.00 7.84
C CYS A 109 -22.48 8.52 7.53
N GLU A 110 -22.98 7.74 8.48
CA GLU A 110 -23.29 6.35 8.23
C GLU A 110 -24.51 6.28 7.32
N SER A 111 -24.33 5.82 6.07
CA SER A 111 -25.49 5.36 5.31
C SER A 111 -25.96 4.06 5.95
N GLN A 112 -27.02 4.11 6.74
CA GLN A 112 -27.70 2.90 7.19
C GLN A 112 -28.25 2.19 5.94
N LEU A 113 -27.45 1.28 5.36
CA LEU A 113 -27.91 0.27 4.40
C LEU A 113 -28.76 -0.78 5.15
N ILE A 114 -29.78 -0.36 5.89
CA ILE A 114 -30.81 -1.27 6.38
C ILE A 114 -31.89 -1.32 5.29
N ALA A 115 -31.67 -2.20 4.31
CA ALA A 115 -32.60 -2.53 3.24
C ALA A 115 -33.90 -3.23 3.72
N SER A 116 -34.34 -3.01 4.97
CA SER A 116 -35.52 -3.66 5.55
C SER A 116 -36.54 -2.72 6.19
N THR A 117 -36.32 -1.41 6.16
CA THR A 117 -37.38 -0.45 6.48
C THR A 117 -37.54 0.45 5.26
N ASN A 118 -38.77 0.60 4.76
CA ASN A 118 -39.10 1.58 3.71
C ASN A 118 -39.04 3.02 4.26
N ASP A 119 -38.11 3.26 5.18
CA ASP A 119 -37.81 4.55 5.78
C ASP A 119 -36.62 5.12 4.99
N TYR A 120 -36.85 6.26 4.37
CA TYR A 120 -35.81 6.97 3.64
C TYR A 120 -34.94 7.60 4.73
N GLY A 121 -33.85 6.89 5.03
CA GLY A 121 -33.16 6.90 6.31
C GLY A 121 -32.56 8.24 6.69
N ASN A 122 -32.74 8.58 7.97
CA ASN A 122 -31.93 9.58 8.65
C ASN A 122 -30.48 9.08 8.69
N SER A 123 -29.60 9.73 7.94
CA SER A 123 -28.15 9.57 8.04
C SER A 123 -27.71 10.15 9.38
N THR A 124 -27.30 9.30 10.33
CA THR A 124 -26.63 9.78 11.53
C THR A 124 -25.22 10.18 11.15
N CYS A 125 -24.96 11.48 11.19
CA CYS A 125 -23.62 12.04 11.01
C CYS A 125 -22.94 12.21 12.37
N HIS A 126 -21.65 11.93 12.42
CA HIS A 126 -20.81 12.15 13.59
C HIS A 126 -19.55 12.89 13.20
N LEU A 127 -18.91 13.53 14.19
CA LEU A 127 -17.62 14.15 14.00
C LEU A 127 -16.59 13.06 13.73
N VAL A 128 -15.86 13.20 12.63
CA VAL A 128 -14.72 12.35 12.29
C VAL A 128 -13.67 12.47 13.40
N GLN A 129 -13.17 11.33 13.88
CA GLN A 129 -12.22 11.28 14.99
C GLN A 129 -10.93 10.60 14.56
N CYS A 130 -9.89 11.41 14.45
CA CYS A 130 -8.57 10.87 14.19
C CYS A 130 -8.10 9.94 15.32
N GLY A 131 -7.56 8.80 14.93
CA GLY A 131 -6.97 7.78 15.81
C GLY A 131 -7.97 6.74 16.31
N ASP A 132 -9.14 6.60 15.68
CA ASP A 132 -10.14 5.60 16.06
C ASP A 132 -10.06 4.30 15.23
N GLY A 133 -9.18 4.27 14.23
CA GLY A 133 -8.93 3.16 13.33
C GLY A 133 -9.93 3.07 12.18
N ILE A 134 -10.69 4.13 11.91
CA ILE A 134 -11.67 4.24 10.82
C ILE A 134 -11.29 5.41 9.92
N LYS A 135 -10.69 5.11 8.76
CA LYS A 135 -10.46 6.15 7.75
C LYS A 135 -11.78 6.57 7.09
N GLU A 136 -12.33 7.71 7.48
CA GLU A 136 -13.60 8.23 6.97
C GLU A 136 -13.60 9.74 6.67
N GLY A 137 -14.68 10.22 6.04
CA GLY A 137 -14.84 11.64 5.69
C GLY A 137 -13.64 12.22 4.93
N THR A 138 -12.98 13.21 5.53
CA THR A 138 -11.84 13.95 4.95
C THR A 138 -10.47 13.41 5.31
N GLU A 139 -10.38 12.30 6.06
CA GLU A 139 -9.10 11.75 6.51
C GLU A 139 -8.28 11.14 5.38
N ALA A 140 -6.99 11.48 5.36
CA ALA A 140 -6.02 10.88 4.45
C ALA A 140 -5.56 9.50 4.93
N CYS A 141 -5.57 9.28 6.24
CA CYS A 141 -5.26 8.04 6.95
C CYS A 141 -5.93 8.07 8.33
N ASP A 142 -6.05 6.92 8.97
CA ASP A 142 -6.31 6.77 10.40
C ASP A 142 -5.71 5.42 10.82
N ASP A 143 -4.61 5.40 11.56
CA ASP A 143 -3.90 4.19 11.96
C ASP A 143 -4.28 3.68 13.37
N GLY A 144 -5.36 4.22 13.94
CA GLY A 144 -5.88 3.84 15.24
C GLY A 144 -5.16 4.47 16.43
N ASN A 145 -4.35 5.50 16.21
CA ASN A 145 -3.73 6.25 17.29
C ASN A 145 -3.46 7.74 16.95
N LEU A 146 -2.84 8.49 17.86
CA LEU A 146 -2.58 9.93 17.73
C LEU A 146 -1.08 10.26 17.86
N LEU A 147 -0.20 9.29 17.63
CA LEU A 147 1.24 9.49 17.65
C LEU A 147 1.67 10.06 16.29
N ASP A 148 2.54 11.05 16.31
CA ASP A 148 3.22 11.48 15.10
C ASP A 148 4.44 10.55 14.86
N LEU A 149 4.89 10.43 13.61
CA LEU A 149 6.04 9.66 13.12
C LEU A 149 5.84 8.13 12.99
N ASP A 150 4.61 7.65 12.93
CA ASP A 150 4.24 6.27 12.57
C ASP A 150 3.57 6.17 11.19
N GLY A 151 3.43 7.29 10.49
CA GLY A 151 2.91 7.39 9.13
C GLY A 151 1.55 8.04 9.02
N CYS A 152 0.78 8.11 10.11
CA CYS A 152 -0.45 8.87 10.18
C CYS A 152 -0.40 9.88 11.32
N SER A 153 -0.27 11.17 10.99
CA SER A 153 -0.19 12.20 12.03
C SER A 153 -1.47 12.28 12.86
N LYS A 154 -1.40 12.91 14.03
CA LYS A 154 -2.56 13.19 14.91
C LYS A 154 -3.70 14.02 14.26
N ASP A 155 -3.42 14.64 13.12
CA ASP A 155 -4.37 15.41 12.31
C ASP A 155 -4.92 14.57 11.14
N CYS A 156 -4.64 13.26 11.12
CA CYS A 156 -5.04 12.27 10.11
C CYS A 156 -4.61 12.62 8.68
N ILE A 157 -3.41 13.21 8.61
CA ILE A 157 -2.67 13.51 7.39
C ILE A 157 -1.52 12.50 7.28
N ILE A 158 -1.35 11.92 6.08
CA ILE A 158 -0.22 11.04 5.77
C ILE A 158 1.07 11.81 5.94
N GLU A 159 1.99 11.25 6.70
CA GLU A 159 3.26 11.89 7.01
C GLU A 159 4.25 11.80 5.82
N PRO A 160 5.21 12.74 5.70
CA PRO A 160 6.17 12.71 4.60
C PRO A 160 6.94 11.38 4.52
N GLY A 161 7.08 10.80 3.34
CA GLY A 161 7.79 9.53 3.14
C GLY A 161 7.04 8.28 3.60
N TYR A 162 5.75 8.40 3.94
CA TYR A 162 4.89 7.25 4.17
C TYR A 162 3.83 7.11 3.08
N ALA A 163 3.47 5.86 2.78
CA ALA A 163 2.29 5.50 2.02
C ALA A 163 1.37 4.68 2.92
N CYS A 164 0.10 5.10 3.02
CA CYS A 164 -0.90 4.43 3.83
C CYS A 164 -1.94 3.72 2.95
N THR A 165 -2.23 2.46 3.26
CA THR A 165 -3.30 1.69 2.63
C THR A 165 -4.53 1.68 3.53
N ALA A 166 -5.67 2.09 2.99
CA ALA A 166 -6.95 2.01 3.69
C ALA A 166 -7.44 0.55 3.66
N THR A 167 -7.59 -0.09 4.81
CA THR A 167 -8.31 -1.37 4.87
C THR A 167 -9.81 -1.07 4.90
N SER A 168 -10.56 -1.64 3.95
CA SER A 168 -11.98 -1.30 3.81
C SER A 168 -12.74 -1.66 5.09
N THR A 169 -13.49 -0.68 5.59
CA THR A 169 -14.39 -0.80 6.73
C THR A 169 -15.49 -1.81 6.40
N SER A 170 -15.34 -3.05 6.86
CA SER A 170 -16.47 -3.97 6.91
C SER A 170 -17.27 -3.66 8.17
N LEU A 171 -18.28 -2.78 8.01
CA LEU A 171 -19.24 -2.38 9.05
C LEU A 171 -20.04 -3.56 9.65
N VAL A 172 -19.82 -4.79 9.19
CA VAL A 172 -20.59 -5.99 9.58
C VAL A 172 -19.97 -6.72 10.78
N SER A 173 -18.86 -6.25 11.37
CA SER A 173 -18.27 -6.97 12.53
C SER A 173 -17.64 -6.14 13.65
N GLY A 174 -17.76 -4.81 13.66
CA GLY A 174 -17.13 -4.00 14.72
C GLY A 174 -15.61 -4.18 14.80
N THR A 175 -15.00 -4.60 13.70
CA THR A 175 -13.56 -4.72 13.55
C THR A 175 -13.08 -3.44 12.88
N TYR A 176 -12.52 -2.54 13.70
CA TYR A 176 -11.82 -1.34 13.26
C TYR A 176 -10.61 -1.78 12.44
N ASN A 177 -10.48 -1.20 11.25
CA ASN A 177 -9.54 -1.61 10.23
C ASN A 177 -8.60 -0.40 9.99
N PRO A 178 -7.60 -0.22 10.87
CA PRO A 178 -6.72 0.94 10.79
C PRO A 178 -5.94 0.93 9.47
N SER A 179 -5.59 2.13 9.04
CA SER A 179 -4.69 2.40 7.94
C SER A 179 -3.33 1.80 8.26
N ILE A 180 -2.79 1.04 7.32
CA ILE A 180 -1.44 0.49 7.45
C ILE A 180 -0.52 1.42 6.68
N CYS A 181 0.37 2.11 7.39
CA CYS A 181 1.36 3.01 6.81
C CYS A 181 2.74 2.35 6.77
N SER A 182 3.39 2.43 5.61
CA SER A 182 4.75 1.95 5.38
C SER A 182 5.62 3.04 4.79
N GLY A 183 6.93 2.97 5.01
CA GLY A 183 7.90 3.83 4.33
C GLY A 183 7.83 3.67 2.80
N ILE A 184 8.14 4.75 2.08
CA ILE A 184 8.24 4.73 0.63
C ILE A 184 9.70 4.54 0.26
N CYS A 185 10.02 3.34 -0.22
CA CYS A 185 11.38 3.07 -0.66
C CYS A 185 11.75 3.89 -1.91
N GLY A 186 12.95 4.46 -1.90
CA GLY A 186 13.51 5.25 -2.98
C GLY A 186 13.17 6.75 -2.92
N ASP A 187 12.64 7.25 -1.79
CA ASP A 187 12.32 8.67 -1.61
C ASP A 187 13.48 9.47 -0.96
N GLY A 188 14.55 8.79 -0.57
CA GLY A 188 15.74 9.32 0.08
C GLY A 188 15.61 9.50 1.60
N ARG A 189 14.52 9.01 2.23
CA ARG A 189 14.21 9.22 3.64
C ARG A 189 13.93 7.90 4.35
N VAL A 190 14.92 7.42 5.10
CA VAL A 190 14.74 6.28 6.02
C VAL A 190 13.71 6.57 7.11
N VAL A 191 12.54 5.93 7.02
CA VAL A 191 11.41 5.96 7.97
C VAL A 191 10.90 4.55 8.30
N ALA A 192 9.99 4.44 9.26
CA ALA A 192 9.37 3.17 9.66
C ALA A 192 10.40 2.04 9.90
N ASN A 193 10.32 0.98 9.10
CA ASN A 193 11.16 -0.23 9.15
C ASN A 193 12.28 -0.25 8.10
N GLU A 194 12.50 0.84 7.37
CA GLU A 194 13.56 0.93 6.38
C GLU A 194 14.94 0.89 7.05
N THR A 195 15.87 0.17 6.43
CA THR A 195 17.25 0.07 6.92
C THR A 195 18.22 0.91 6.12
N CYS A 196 17.83 1.33 4.92
CA CYS A 196 18.49 2.28 4.04
C CYS A 196 17.42 2.89 3.13
N ASP A 197 17.77 3.97 2.44
CA ASP A 197 17.03 4.50 1.29
C ASP A 197 17.99 5.37 0.49
N ASP A 198 18.41 4.93 -0.69
CA ASP A 198 19.40 5.59 -1.53
C ASP A 198 18.77 6.39 -2.70
N ALA A 199 17.51 6.81 -2.53
CA ALA A 199 16.69 7.57 -3.47
C ALA A 199 16.43 6.89 -4.81
N ASN A 200 16.45 5.56 -4.84
CA ASN A 200 15.98 4.77 -5.97
C ASN A 200 15.51 3.36 -5.52
N GLU A 201 15.01 2.54 -6.44
CA GLU A 201 14.53 1.17 -6.17
C GLU A 201 15.36 0.12 -6.95
N LEU A 202 16.60 0.45 -7.33
CA LEU A 202 17.47 -0.45 -8.09
C LEU A 202 18.17 -1.40 -7.13
N ASN A 203 17.91 -2.69 -7.31
CA ASN A 203 18.73 -3.69 -6.64
C ASN A 203 20.20 -3.60 -7.13
N PHE A 204 21.11 -3.94 -6.22
CA PHE A 204 22.55 -4.15 -6.35
C PHE A 204 23.44 -2.90 -6.31
N ASP A 205 22.92 -1.76 -5.87
CA ASP A 205 23.68 -0.53 -5.62
C ASP A 205 23.95 -0.23 -4.12
N GLY A 206 23.46 -1.11 -3.25
CA GLY A 206 23.66 -1.10 -1.81
C GLY A 206 22.38 -0.95 -0.99
N CYS A 207 21.27 -0.52 -1.60
CA CYS A 207 19.95 -0.50 -0.98
C CYS A 207 18.92 -1.15 -1.91
N ASP A 208 18.29 -2.24 -1.48
CA ASP A 208 17.37 -3.00 -2.34
C ASP A 208 16.00 -2.31 -2.53
N GLU A 209 15.18 -2.84 -3.43
CA GLU A 209 13.83 -2.32 -3.73
C GLU A 209 12.85 -2.35 -2.54
N ASN A 210 13.21 -3.01 -1.44
CA ASN A 210 12.45 -3.05 -0.19
C ASN A 210 13.16 -2.28 0.94
N CYS A 211 14.16 -1.45 0.60
CA CYS A 211 14.94 -0.63 1.52
C CYS A 211 15.70 -1.46 2.58
N GLY A 212 16.10 -2.65 2.16
CA GLY A 212 17.05 -3.53 2.82
C GLY A 212 18.49 -3.23 2.41
N VAL A 213 19.40 -3.21 3.37
CA VAL A 213 20.84 -3.15 3.07
C VAL A 213 21.28 -4.43 2.38
N GLU A 214 21.91 -4.28 1.22
CA GLU A 214 22.34 -5.41 0.41
C GLU A 214 23.62 -6.07 0.93
N VAL A 215 23.80 -7.35 0.60
CA VAL A 215 24.99 -8.12 0.99
C VAL A 215 26.23 -7.50 0.34
N GLY A 216 27.31 -7.37 1.13
CA GLY A 216 28.55 -6.74 0.67
C GLY A 216 28.57 -5.22 0.80
N TYR A 217 27.51 -4.60 1.33
CA TYR A 217 27.42 -3.17 1.51
C TYR A 217 27.30 -2.73 2.98
N LYS A 218 27.87 -1.57 3.26
CA LYS A 218 27.69 -0.83 4.51
C LYS A 218 27.10 0.55 4.19
N CYS A 219 25.93 0.82 4.76
CA CYS A 219 25.20 2.05 4.55
C CYS A 219 25.40 3.08 5.68
N LEU A 220 25.51 4.35 5.29
CA LEU A 220 25.72 5.49 6.19
C LEU A 220 24.40 6.23 6.40
N LEU A 221 23.66 5.89 7.46
CA LEU A 221 22.34 6.46 7.77
C LEU A 221 22.36 7.95 8.16
N THR A 222 23.55 8.53 8.34
CA THR A 222 23.73 9.98 8.54
C THR A 222 23.62 10.77 7.24
N GLU A 223 23.74 10.11 6.10
CA GLU A 223 23.62 10.71 4.76
C GLU A 223 22.17 10.58 4.27
N ARG A 224 21.68 11.62 3.58
CA ARG A 224 20.33 11.65 2.98
C ARG A 224 20.43 12.17 1.54
N PRO A 225 20.23 11.33 0.50
CA PRO A 225 19.89 9.90 0.58
C PRO A 225 20.99 9.05 1.21
N THR A 226 20.61 7.86 1.68
CA THR A 226 21.50 6.90 2.33
C THR A 226 22.61 6.53 1.38
N LYS A 227 23.86 6.69 1.81
CA LYS A 227 25.01 6.30 1.01
C LYS A 227 25.49 4.92 1.41
N CYS A 228 25.45 3.98 0.48
CA CYS A 228 25.97 2.62 0.66
C CYS A 228 27.32 2.47 -0.05
N LEU A 229 28.28 1.87 0.64
CA LEU A 229 29.64 1.61 0.14
C LEU A 229 29.92 0.11 0.26
N PRO A 230 30.63 -0.48 -0.69
CA PRO A 230 31.03 -1.88 -0.58
C PRO A 230 31.97 -2.08 0.62
N ILE A 231 31.93 -3.26 1.22
CA ILE A 231 32.74 -3.62 2.38
C ILE A 231 34.01 -4.30 1.90
N CYS A 232 35.10 -3.55 1.93
CA CYS A 232 36.39 -4.12 1.57
C CYS A 232 36.85 -5.20 2.56
N GLY A 233 37.20 -6.36 2.03
CA GLY A 233 37.78 -7.48 2.76
C GLY A 233 36.74 -8.42 3.39
N ASP A 234 35.50 -8.43 2.90
CA ASP A 234 34.46 -9.33 3.38
C ASP A 234 34.34 -10.63 2.56
N GLY A 235 35.17 -10.76 1.52
CA GLY A 235 35.19 -11.91 0.62
C GLY A 235 34.09 -11.83 -0.43
N VAL A 236 33.49 -10.67 -0.68
CA VAL A 236 32.48 -10.43 -1.70
C VAL A 236 32.91 -9.26 -2.57
N ARG A 237 33.42 -9.55 -3.77
CA ARG A 237 33.84 -8.49 -4.69
C ARG A 237 32.64 -7.86 -5.40
N ILE A 238 32.48 -6.54 -5.21
CA ILE A 238 31.44 -5.74 -5.88
C ILE A 238 31.97 -5.15 -7.20
N GLY A 239 31.50 -5.70 -8.32
CA GLY A 239 31.91 -5.31 -9.67
C GLY A 239 31.73 -3.81 -9.96
N GLY A 240 32.80 -3.16 -10.46
CA GLY A 240 32.79 -1.74 -10.80
C GLY A 240 32.85 -0.77 -9.60
N LYS A 241 32.80 -1.28 -8.36
CA LYS A 241 33.01 -0.51 -7.13
C LYS A 241 34.33 -0.88 -6.45
N GLU A 242 34.73 -2.15 -6.55
CA GLU A 242 35.97 -2.69 -6.03
C GLU A 242 36.84 -3.28 -7.15
N GLU A 243 38.14 -3.05 -7.08
CA GLU A 243 39.09 -3.63 -8.04
C GLU A 243 39.51 -5.06 -7.64
N CYS A 244 39.45 -5.37 -6.34
CA CYS A 244 39.69 -6.68 -5.75
C CYS A 244 38.97 -6.79 -4.41
N ASP A 245 38.84 -8.01 -3.88
CA ASP A 245 38.52 -8.29 -2.47
C ASP A 245 39.13 -9.64 -2.10
N ASP A 246 40.16 -9.70 -1.26
CA ASP A 246 40.83 -10.97 -0.88
C ASP A 246 40.36 -11.53 0.47
N GLY A 247 39.21 -11.08 0.96
CA GLY A 247 38.59 -11.55 2.19
C GLY A 247 39.24 -11.01 3.47
N ASN A 248 40.10 -10.00 3.38
CA ASN A 248 40.59 -9.26 4.54
C ASN A 248 41.03 -7.82 4.19
N THR A 249 41.56 -7.08 5.18
CA THR A 249 41.97 -5.67 5.03
C THR A 249 43.46 -5.46 5.33
N ALA A 250 44.26 -6.52 5.34
CA ALA A 250 45.70 -6.38 5.40
C ALA A 250 46.21 -5.74 4.11
N ASN A 251 47.38 -5.12 4.19
CA ASN A 251 48.11 -4.69 3.01
C ASN A 251 49.25 -5.70 2.78
N SER A 252 49.73 -5.77 1.54
CA SER A 252 50.80 -6.64 1.05
C SER A 252 50.44 -8.12 0.85
N ASP A 253 49.16 -8.46 0.76
CA ASP A 253 48.61 -9.78 0.43
C ASP A 253 47.79 -9.81 -0.87
N GLY A 254 47.78 -8.69 -1.60
CA GLY A 254 47.31 -8.60 -2.97
C GLY A 254 46.13 -7.68 -3.18
N CYS A 255 45.27 -7.52 -2.18
CA CYS A 255 44.26 -6.48 -2.16
C CYS A 255 44.49 -5.54 -0.98
N SER A 256 44.56 -4.23 -1.24
CA SER A 256 44.77 -3.25 -0.16
C SER A 256 43.51 -3.04 0.69
N GLU A 257 43.65 -2.37 1.84
CA GLU A 257 42.54 -1.96 2.72
C GLU A 257 41.49 -1.03 2.06
N HIS A 258 41.76 -0.59 0.83
CA HIS A 258 40.88 0.25 0.01
C HIS A 258 40.39 -0.47 -1.26
N CYS A 259 40.52 -1.80 -1.30
CA CYS A 259 40.07 -2.66 -2.39
C CYS A 259 40.64 -2.25 -3.76
N LYS A 260 41.92 -1.90 -3.71
CA LYS A 260 42.79 -1.67 -4.87
C LYS A 260 43.80 -2.80 -4.97
N VAL A 261 43.98 -3.30 -6.19
CA VAL A 261 45.00 -4.32 -6.47
C VAL A 261 46.37 -3.73 -6.17
N GLU A 262 47.14 -4.45 -5.38
CA GLU A 262 48.46 -3.99 -4.95
C GLU A 262 49.51 -4.13 -6.07
N LEU A 263 50.60 -3.36 -5.95
CA LEU A 263 51.66 -3.37 -6.95
C LEU A 263 52.31 -4.76 -7.08
N ASN A 264 52.42 -5.26 -8.31
CA ASN A 264 52.91 -6.61 -8.65
C ASN A 264 52.02 -7.74 -8.13
N TRP A 265 50.71 -7.50 -8.02
CA TRP A 265 49.71 -8.53 -7.74
C TRP A 265 48.70 -8.62 -8.88
N HIS A 266 48.19 -9.83 -9.09
CA HIS A 266 47.06 -10.14 -9.96
C HIS A 266 45.99 -10.82 -9.10
N CYS A 267 44.85 -10.15 -8.92
CA CYS A 267 43.68 -10.70 -8.27
C CYS A 267 42.74 -11.26 -9.33
N ALA A 268 42.68 -12.59 -9.41
CA ALA A 268 41.84 -13.27 -10.40
C ALA A 268 40.45 -13.49 -9.84
N THR A 269 39.42 -13.12 -10.60
CA THR A 269 38.04 -13.48 -10.23
C THR A 269 37.87 -15.01 -10.26
N PRO A 270 36.92 -15.57 -9.50
CA PRO A 270 36.56 -16.98 -9.63
C PRO A 270 36.19 -17.40 -11.07
N ALA A 271 35.67 -16.47 -11.88
CA ALA A 271 35.37 -16.71 -13.30
C ALA A 271 36.65 -16.85 -14.16
N GLU A 272 37.72 -16.13 -13.84
CA GLU A 272 39.02 -16.24 -14.54
C GLU A 272 39.74 -17.55 -14.20
N GLN A 273 39.61 -18.05 -12.96
CA GLN A 273 40.28 -19.27 -12.50
C GLN A 273 39.75 -20.56 -13.16
N SER A 274 38.52 -20.55 -13.69
CA SER A 274 37.94 -21.74 -14.36
C SER A 274 38.50 -22.00 -15.76
N THR A 275 39.32 -21.11 -16.32
CA THR A 275 39.83 -21.23 -17.70
C THR A 275 41.25 -21.80 -17.82
N ARG A 276 41.93 -22.11 -16.69
CA ARG A 276 43.38 -22.35 -16.68
C ARG A 276 43.86 -23.78 -16.41
N THR A 277 43.10 -24.82 -16.78
CA THR A 277 43.67 -26.19 -16.80
C THR A 277 43.18 -27.02 -17.99
N LEU A 278 44.16 -27.61 -18.71
CA LEU A 278 44.10 -28.58 -19.83
C LEU A 278 44.19 -28.00 -21.25
N ILE A 279 45.41 -27.64 -21.67
CA ILE A 279 45.81 -27.82 -23.07
C ILE A 279 46.29 -29.27 -23.18
N ASN A 280 45.56 -30.12 -23.92
CA ASN A 280 46.14 -31.30 -24.56
C ASN A 280 45.40 -31.58 -25.87
N GLU A 281 46.19 -31.98 -26.85
CA GLU A 281 45.87 -32.13 -28.26
C GLU A 281 44.65 -33.02 -28.51
N LEU A 282 43.59 -32.38 -29.02
CA LEU A 282 42.52 -32.85 -29.91
C LEU A 282 41.28 -32.02 -29.54
N GLY A 283 40.92 -31.06 -30.40
CA GLY A 283 39.95 -30.00 -30.12
C GLY A 283 38.71 -30.48 -29.34
N ALA A 284 38.61 -30.01 -28.10
CA ALA A 284 37.44 -30.08 -27.25
C ALA A 284 37.39 -28.79 -26.40
N ILE A 285 36.26 -28.11 -26.48
CA ILE A 285 35.89 -26.99 -25.60
C ILE A 285 35.51 -27.63 -24.26
N ASN A 286 36.26 -27.36 -23.20
CA ASN A 286 35.88 -27.74 -21.85
C ASN A 286 35.22 -26.54 -21.17
N VAL A 287 33.90 -26.42 -21.35
CA VAL A 287 33.02 -25.93 -20.29
C VAL A 287 32.67 -27.17 -19.46
N PHE A 288 32.51 -27.08 -18.15
CA PHE A 288 32.02 -28.22 -17.35
C PHE A 288 30.59 -28.55 -17.79
N GLU A 289 30.48 -29.41 -18.81
CA GLU A 289 29.24 -29.92 -19.36
C GLU A 289 28.84 -31.17 -18.58
N THR A 290 27.75 -31.10 -17.82
CA THR A 290 26.89 -32.29 -17.68
C THR A 290 25.76 -32.17 -18.68
N VAL A 291 25.96 -32.75 -19.87
CA VAL A 291 24.88 -32.95 -20.84
C VAL A 291 23.90 -33.98 -20.27
N ASN A 292 22.63 -33.61 -20.11
CA ASN A 292 21.56 -34.58 -19.90
C ASN A 292 21.39 -35.41 -21.19
N PRO A 293 21.63 -36.74 -21.18
CA PRO A 293 21.68 -37.54 -22.40
C PRO A 293 20.30 -37.78 -23.06
N GLN A 294 19.21 -37.24 -22.52
CA GLN A 294 17.86 -37.41 -23.06
C GLN A 294 17.28 -36.12 -23.66
N THR A 295 17.75 -34.94 -23.29
CA THR A 295 17.10 -33.66 -23.64
C THR A 295 17.97 -32.65 -24.40
N GLN A 296 19.30 -32.87 -24.51
CA GLN A 296 20.23 -31.96 -25.20
C GLN A 296 20.05 -30.46 -24.86
N GLN A 297 19.73 -30.13 -23.61
CA GLN A 297 19.61 -28.75 -23.10
C GLN A 297 20.65 -28.50 -22.01
N ILE A 298 21.19 -27.26 -21.95
CA ILE A 298 22.24 -26.80 -21.04
C ILE A 298 21.59 -26.33 -19.74
N GLU A 299 21.88 -26.99 -18.61
CA GLU A 299 21.39 -26.62 -17.28
C GLU A 299 22.48 -25.84 -16.51
N ILE A 300 22.30 -24.52 -16.32
CA ILE A 300 23.13 -23.72 -15.42
C ILE A 300 22.59 -23.91 -14.01
N MET A 301 23.33 -24.61 -13.15
CA MET A 301 22.99 -24.78 -11.73
C MET A 301 23.12 -23.44 -11.00
N ARG A 302 21.99 -22.71 -10.95
CA ARG A 302 21.71 -21.65 -9.96
C ARG A 302 21.92 -22.24 -8.57
N LYS A 303 22.79 -21.62 -7.76
CA LYS A 303 22.93 -22.00 -6.36
C LYS A 303 22.82 -20.81 -5.42
N TYR A 304 21.72 -20.08 -5.49
CA TYR A 304 21.10 -19.42 -4.34
C TYR A 304 19.58 -19.49 -4.52
N HIS A 305 18.95 -20.47 -3.88
CA HIS A 305 17.50 -20.61 -3.74
C HIS A 305 17.11 -20.05 -2.38
N THR A 306 16.26 -19.03 -2.35
CA THR A 306 15.29 -18.87 -1.26
C THR A 306 14.13 -19.83 -1.53
N PHE A 307 13.64 -20.45 -0.45
CA PHE A 307 12.43 -21.28 -0.46
C PHE A 307 11.22 -20.38 -0.69
N GLU A 308 10.37 -20.67 -1.68
CA GLU A 308 8.92 -20.78 -1.46
C GLU A 308 8.19 -21.42 -2.65
N THR A 309 7.05 -21.99 -2.31
CA THR A 309 6.30 -23.03 -3.01
C THR A 309 5.63 -22.54 -4.29
N ILE A 310 5.73 -23.32 -5.37
CA ILE A 310 5.01 -23.11 -6.63
C ILE A 310 3.50 -23.10 -6.36
N ILE A 311 2.84 -21.96 -6.59
CA ILE A 311 1.42 -21.93 -6.97
C ILE A 311 1.31 -21.06 -8.23
N ASN A 312 0.95 -21.71 -9.35
CA ASN A 312 0.48 -21.13 -10.61
C ASN A 312 1.48 -20.42 -11.55
N ASN A 313 2.55 -21.11 -11.98
CA ASN A 313 3.16 -20.99 -13.32
C ASN A 313 3.12 -19.60 -14.00
N ASP A 314 3.70 -18.58 -13.39
CA ASP A 314 3.95 -17.31 -14.08
C ASP A 314 5.42 -16.93 -13.88
N ILE A 315 6.16 -16.85 -14.99
CA ILE A 315 7.57 -16.50 -15.02
C ILE A 315 7.63 -15.11 -15.66
N SER A 316 7.66 -14.06 -14.84
CA SER A 316 8.03 -12.74 -15.34
C SER A 316 9.55 -12.70 -15.48
N GLU A 317 10.06 -12.76 -16.70
CA GLU A 317 11.46 -12.47 -17.03
C GLU A 317 11.77 -11.01 -16.68
N ARG A 318 12.52 -10.78 -15.59
CA ARG A 318 13.13 -9.47 -15.30
C ARG A 318 14.57 -9.51 -15.80
N ILE A 319 14.84 -8.70 -16.84
CA ILE A 319 16.15 -8.51 -17.45
C ILE A 319 17.07 -7.86 -16.42
N VAL A 320 18.07 -8.59 -15.91
CA VAL A 320 19.22 -8.02 -15.19
C VAL A 320 20.26 -7.57 -16.22
N PRO A 321 20.80 -6.34 -16.15
CA PRO A 321 21.82 -5.88 -17.08
C PRO A 321 23.13 -6.68 -16.94
N GLU A 322 23.81 -6.90 -18.06
CA GLU A 322 24.92 -7.83 -18.30
C GLU A 322 26.26 -7.53 -17.57
N SER A 323 26.27 -6.98 -16.35
CA SER A 323 27.57 -6.61 -15.72
C SER A 323 27.70 -6.72 -14.20
N PHE A 324 26.73 -7.30 -13.48
CA PHE A 324 26.87 -7.41 -12.01
C PHE A 324 27.03 -8.86 -11.55
N THR A 325 28.28 -9.29 -11.43
CA THR A 325 28.66 -10.55 -10.77
C THR A 325 29.04 -10.26 -9.32
N PHE A 326 28.25 -10.70 -8.35
CA PHE A 326 28.75 -10.90 -6.99
C PHE A 326 29.76 -12.05 -7.02
N GLY A 327 31.05 -11.71 -6.98
CA GLY A 327 32.12 -12.69 -6.94
C GLY A 327 32.33 -13.18 -5.52
N LEU A 328 32.63 -14.48 -5.36
CA LEU A 328 33.41 -14.91 -4.20
C LEU A 328 34.75 -14.14 -4.23
N GLY A 329 35.31 -13.84 -3.06
CA GLY A 329 36.57 -13.11 -2.92
C GLY A 329 37.65 -13.59 -3.88
N ASP A 330 38.42 -12.65 -4.39
CA ASP A 330 39.50 -12.88 -5.33
C ASP A 330 40.64 -13.66 -4.67
N ASN A 331 41.26 -14.53 -5.47
CA ASN A 331 42.54 -15.11 -5.08
C ASN A 331 43.64 -14.26 -5.72
N CYS A 332 44.36 -13.52 -4.89
CA CYS A 332 45.45 -12.68 -5.34
C CYS A 332 46.78 -13.46 -5.32
N LYS A 333 47.53 -13.34 -6.42
CA LYS A 333 48.88 -13.91 -6.55
C LYS A 333 49.86 -12.82 -6.99
N ARG A 334 51.11 -12.95 -6.57
CA ARG A 334 52.19 -12.08 -7.06
C ARG A 334 52.41 -12.34 -8.55
N THR A 335 52.53 -11.26 -9.32
CA THR A 335 52.92 -11.34 -10.74
C THR A 335 54.42 -11.65 -10.85
N VAL A 336 54.80 -12.36 -11.90
CA VAL A 336 56.17 -12.81 -12.12
C VAL A 336 56.55 -12.52 -13.56
N CYS A 337 57.41 -11.53 -13.73
CA CYS A 337 57.92 -11.18 -15.03
C CYS A 337 58.77 -12.30 -15.63
N GLY A 338 58.44 -12.70 -16.85
CA GLY A 338 59.12 -13.74 -17.61
C GLY A 338 58.54 -15.14 -17.42
N ASP A 339 57.31 -15.27 -16.94
CA ASP A 339 56.63 -16.56 -16.77
C ASP A 339 55.75 -16.95 -17.97
N GLY A 340 55.67 -16.07 -18.97
CA GLY A 340 54.93 -16.25 -20.21
C GLY A 340 53.51 -15.69 -20.19
N LEU A 341 53.12 -14.97 -19.14
CA LEU A 341 51.75 -14.53 -18.91
C LEU A 341 51.75 -13.03 -18.59
N ILE A 342 51.06 -12.23 -19.40
CA ILE A 342 50.85 -10.81 -19.08
C ILE A 342 49.74 -10.73 -18.03
N GLU A 343 50.11 -10.42 -16.79
CA GLU A 343 49.22 -10.41 -15.63
C GLU A 343 49.33 -9.10 -14.82
N GLY A 344 48.21 -8.61 -14.29
CA GLY A 344 48.18 -7.46 -13.39
C GLY A 344 48.63 -6.18 -14.09
N GLN A 345 49.78 -5.63 -13.70
CA GLN A 345 50.33 -4.36 -14.22
C GLN A 345 51.48 -4.56 -15.22
N GLU A 346 51.72 -5.79 -15.65
CA GLU A 346 52.71 -6.11 -16.68
C GLU A 346 52.27 -5.53 -18.03
N GLU A 347 53.18 -4.85 -18.73
CA GLU A 347 52.92 -4.32 -20.08
C GLU A 347 53.33 -5.31 -21.17
N CYS A 348 54.19 -6.26 -20.83
CA CYS A 348 54.72 -7.31 -21.66
C CYS A 348 55.19 -8.48 -20.77
N ASP A 349 55.34 -9.66 -21.37
CA ASP A 349 56.05 -10.81 -20.80
C ASP A 349 56.64 -11.59 -21.99
N ASP A 350 57.95 -11.87 -21.96
CA ASP A 350 58.67 -12.56 -23.04
C ASP A 350 59.33 -13.87 -22.56
N TYR A 351 58.72 -14.52 -21.56
CA TYR A 351 59.14 -15.80 -20.97
C TYR A 351 60.55 -15.77 -20.34
N ASN A 352 61.12 -14.58 -20.14
CA ASN A 352 62.42 -14.41 -19.52
C ASN A 352 62.55 -13.07 -18.75
N GLY A 353 63.69 -12.84 -18.10
CA GLY A 353 63.94 -11.64 -17.29
C GLY A 353 65.15 -10.84 -17.76
N PHE A 354 65.45 -10.87 -19.06
CA PHE A 354 66.51 -10.09 -19.66
C PHE A 354 66.04 -8.66 -19.95
N ASN A 355 66.98 -7.81 -20.32
CA ASN A 355 66.66 -6.46 -20.80
C ASN A 355 67.21 -6.36 -22.23
N TYR A 356 66.62 -5.47 -23.01
CA TYR A 356 66.89 -5.17 -24.41
C TYR A 356 66.48 -6.25 -25.42
N ASP A 357 65.52 -7.10 -25.08
CA ASP A 357 64.88 -8.10 -25.95
C ASP A 357 63.40 -7.81 -26.25
N GLY A 358 62.92 -6.63 -25.83
CA GLY A 358 61.58 -6.12 -26.15
C GLY A 358 60.63 -6.11 -24.96
N CYS A 359 60.99 -6.81 -23.88
CA CYS A 359 60.36 -6.67 -22.58
C CYS A 359 61.44 -6.59 -21.50
N SER A 360 61.40 -5.56 -20.67
CA SER A 360 62.38 -5.43 -19.59
C SER A 360 62.16 -6.48 -18.49
N SER A 361 63.20 -6.72 -17.68
CA SER A 361 63.14 -7.52 -16.44
C SER A 361 62.12 -7.05 -15.39
N THR A 362 61.47 -5.91 -15.62
CA THR A 362 60.38 -5.35 -14.81
C THR A 362 59.05 -5.30 -15.56
N CYS A 363 58.94 -6.02 -16.68
CA CYS A 363 57.74 -6.16 -17.51
C CYS A 363 57.18 -4.83 -18.03
N LYS A 364 58.11 -3.97 -18.44
CA LYS A 364 57.87 -2.74 -19.21
C LYS A 364 58.39 -2.90 -20.62
N ILE A 365 57.61 -2.42 -21.60
CA ILE A 365 58.00 -2.44 -23.01
C ILE A 365 59.21 -1.52 -23.20
N GLU A 366 60.22 -1.98 -23.94
CA GLU A 366 61.53 -1.31 -24.13
C GLU A 366 61.67 -0.50 -25.42
#